data_AF-A0A519TK79-F1
#
_entry.id   AF-A0A519TK79-F1
#
_cell.length_a   1.000
_cell.length_b   1.000
_cell.length_c   1.000
_cell.angle_alpha   90.00
_cell.angle_beta   90.00
_cell.angle_gamma   90.00
#
_symmetry.space_group_name_H-M   'P 1'
#
loop_
_entity.id
_entity.type
_entity.pdbx_description
1 polymer ?
#
loop_
_entity_poly.entity_id
_entity_poly.type
_entity_poly.pdbx_seq_one_letter_code
_entity_poly.pdbx_strand_id
1 'polypeptide(L)'
;MPNTNHILKVKQLKTLSILMMFLLVANFSFAQKTKPVEPPKPISKGKDGKLAYTADEQGNRIPDFSYAGYMAGEKAIPNATIKVVVPVSKGDATLRIQSAINYVSKLPIGKDGLRGAVLLEKGIYEVGVTLKIAASGVILRGSGMGENGTKIFATGLDRIGVIRILGKNNKVEETPIAISDSYVPVNSNKINLSNTSGFKVGDKIVIHRPSTKEWIETLKTVEFGGGESALGWKPGTRDIHFDRKITAISGSTITFDAPITTALDAKFGGATVSKYQWDGRIS
;
A
#
# COMPACT_ATOMS: atom_id res chain seq x y z
N MET A 1 -2.61 -109.22 -48.66
CA MET A 1 -1.22 -109.07 -48.18
C MET A 1 -0.50 -108.09 -49.10
N PRO A 2 0.49 -107.29 -48.69
CA PRO A 2 0.53 -106.29 -47.61
C PRO A 2 0.91 -104.87 -48.14
N ASN A 3 1.01 -103.91 -47.22
CA ASN A 3 1.87 -102.70 -47.22
C ASN A 3 1.45 -101.38 -47.92
N THR A 4 0.86 -100.50 -47.10
CA THR A 4 1.25 -99.11 -46.75
C THR A 4 2.07 -98.25 -47.74
N ASN A 5 1.59 -97.02 -48.01
CA ASN A 5 2.33 -95.80 -47.64
C ASN A 5 1.51 -94.50 -47.63
N HIS A 6 1.94 -93.62 -46.72
CA HIS A 6 1.29 -92.45 -46.14
C HIS A 6 1.11 -91.23 -47.06
N ILE A 7 -0.02 -90.55 -46.85
CA ILE A 7 -0.31 -89.17 -47.24
C ILE A 7 0.42 -88.20 -46.29
N LEU A 8 1.13 -87.23 -46.84
CA LEU A 8 1.72 -86.08 -46.16
C LEU A 8 0.63 -85.17 -45.58
N LYS A 9 0.62 -84.95 -44.25
CA LYS A 9 -0.11 -83.85 -43.61
C LYS A 9 0.78 -82.62 -43.52
N VAL A 10 0.35 -81.54 -44.15
CA VAL A 10 0.94 -80.19 -44.05
C VAL A 10 0.70 -79.64 -42.63
N LYS A 11 1.77 -79.19 -41.96
CA LYS A 11 1.67 -78.38 -40.74
C LYS A 11 1.58 -76.90 -41.13
N GLN A 12 0.46 -76.27 -40.81
CA GLN A 12 0.39 -74.83 -40.57
C GLN A 12 1.36 -74.44 -39.44
N LEU A 13 1.94 -73.24 -39.49
CA LEU A 13 1.78 -72.16 -38.49
C LEU A 13 2.99 -71.19 -38.46
N LYS A 14 2.67 -69.90 -38.21
CA LYS A 14 3.50 -68.82 -37.61
C LYS A 14 4.27 -67.85 -38.53
N THR A 15 3.56 -67.04 -39.32
CA THR A 15 4.15 -65.79 -39.85
C THR A 15 3.20 -64.59 -39.94
N LEU A 16 1.97 -64.66 -39.38
CA LEU A 16 0.97 -63.60 -39.58
C LEU A 16 0.64 -62.73 -38.34
N SER A 17 1.28 -62.94 -37.19
CA SER A 17 0.97 -62.19 -35.97
C SER A 17 1.93 -61.04 -35.63
N ILE A 18 3.04 -60.87 -36.38
CA ILE A 18 4.06 -59.86 -36.04
C ILE A 18 3.83 -58.54 -36.79
N LEU A 19 3.19 -58.57 -37.97
CA LEU A 19 3.00 -57.35 -38.77
C LEU A 19 1.86 -56.45 -38.26
N MET A 20 0.85 -57.02 -37.58
CA MET A 20 -0.28 -56.25 -37.02
C MET A 20 0.06 -55.60 -35.66
N MET A 21 1.15 -56.01 -35.02
CA MET A 21 1.62 -55.43 -33.76
C MET A 21 2.57 -54.24 -33.98
N PHE A 22 3.16 -54.11 -35.17
CA PHE A 22 4.00 -52.95 -35.53
C PHE A 22 3.20 -51.73 -36.01
N LEU A 23 1.96 -51.92 -36.49
CA LEU A 23 1.09 -50.82 -36.94
C LEU A 23 0.32 -50.12 -35.80
N LEU A 24 0.36 -50.65 -34.57
CA LEU A 24 -0.29 -50.05 -33.40
C LEU A 24 0.64 -49.19 -32.52
N VAL A 25 1.95 -49.15 -32.81
CA VAL A 25 2.93 -48.44 -31.94
C VAL A 25 3.20 -47.00 -32.41
N ALA A 26 2.73 -46.59 -33.59
CA ALA A 26 3.08 -45.29 -34.18
C ALA A 26 2.18 -44.10 -33.79
N ASN A 27 1.19 -44.26 -32.90
CA ASN A 27 0.27 -43.18 -32.51
C ASN A 27 0.34 -42.80 -31.02
N PHE A 28 1.50 -42.95 -30.37
CA PHE A 28 1.77 -42.15 -29.19
C PHE A 28 2.17 -40.74 -29.62
N SER A 29 1.19 -39.96 -30.07
CA SER A 29 1.29 -38.51 -30.00
C SER A 29 1.42 -38.17 -28.53
N PHE A 30 2.66 -37.96 -28.07
CA PHE A 30 2.89 -37.24 -26.83
C PHE A 30 2.24 -35.89 -27.02
N ALA A 31 1.03 -35.71 -26.48
CA ALA A 31 0.46 -34.41 -26.24
C ALA A 31 1.45 -33.67 -25.34
N GLN A 32 2.35 -32.92 -25.97
CA GLN A 32 3.32 -32.08 -25.29
C GLN A 32 2.48 -31.11 -24.48
N LYS A 33 2.38 -31.36 -23.16
CA LYS A 33 1.76 -30.42 -22.22
C LYS A 33 2.33 -29.06 -22.57
N THR A 34 1.48 -28.14 -23.02
CA THR A 34 1.89 -26.78 -23.34
C THR A 34 2.68 -26.29 -22.14
N LYS A 35 3.94 -25.88 -22.36
CA LYS A 35 4.75 -25.32 -21.28
C LYS A 35 3.87 -24.24 -20.64
N PRO A 36 3.62 -24.29 -19.31
CA PRO A 36 2.90 -23.22 -18.65
C PRO A 36 3.61 -21.92 -19.04
N VAL A 37 2.90 -21.03 -19.73
CA VAL A 37 3.44 -19.71 -20.04
C VAL A 37 3.59 -19.04 -18.68
N GLU A 38 4.82 -18.82 -18.25
CA GLU A 38 5.06 -18.13 -16.99
C GLU A 38 4.39 -16.75 -17.08
N PRO A 39 3.57 -16.37 -16.09
CA PRO A 39 2.95 -15.06 -16.10
C PRO A 39 4.05 -13.99 -16.14
N PRO A 40 3.81 -12.88 -16.85
CA PRO A 40 4.80 -11.82 -16.97
C PRO A 40 5.24 -11.36 -15.58
N LYS A 41 6.56 -11.19 -15.40
CA LYS A 41 7.10 -10.72 -14.12
C LYS A 41 6.49 -9.35 -13.78
N PRO A 42 5.92 -9.16 -12.58
CA PRO A 42 5.32 -7.88 -12.19
C PRO A 42 6.30 -6.71 -12.19
N ILE A 43 7.59 -7.02 -11.98
CA ILE A 43 8.70 -6.06 -12.01
C ILE A 43 9.90 -6.66 -12.72
N SER A 44 10.61 -5.84 -13.48
CA SER A 44 11.82 -6.19 -14.20
C SER A 44 12.76 -4.98 -14.30
N LYS A 45 14.01 -5.22 -14.68
CA LYS A 45 14.96 -4.15 -14.99
C LYS A 45 14.75 -3.73 -16.46
N GLY A 46 14.39 -2.48 -16.67
CA GLY A 46 14.28 -1.85 -17.98
C GLY A 46 15.64 -1.73 -18.68
N LYS A 47 15.61 -1.51 -20.00
CA LYS A 47 16.83 -1.32 -20.82
C LYS A 47 17.64 -0.09 -20.40
N ASP A 48 16.98 0.89 -19.80
CA ASP A 48 17.55 2.11 -19.23
C ASP A 48 18.08 1.92 -17.79
N GLY A 49 18.04 0.69 -17.27
CA GLY A 49 18.46 0.36 -15.91
C GLY A 49 17.44 0.68 -14.82
N LYS A 50 16.27 1.26 -15.17
CA LYS A 50 15.20 1.58 -14.23
C LYS A 50 14.27 0.40 -14.00
N LEU A 51 13.36 0.52 -13.04
CA LEU A 51 12.32 -0.49 -12.82
C LEU A 51 11.26 -0.38 -13.93
N ALA A 52 11.04 -1.46 -14.65
CA ALA A 52 9.93 -1.65 -15.56
C ALA A 52 8.87 -2.53 -14.88
N TYR A 53 7.61 -2.20 -15.08
CA TYR A 53 6.51 -2.84 -14.38
C TYR A 53 5.48 -3.38 -15.36
N THR A 54 4.96 -4.55 -15.03
CA THR A 54 3.92 -5.19 -15.83
C THR A 54 2.61 -5.17 -15.06
N ALA A 55 1.56 -4.70 -15.70
CA ALA A 55 0.21 -4.80 -15.16
C ALA A 55 -0.32 -6.23 -15.31
N ASP A 56 -1.15 -6.66 -14.37
CA ASP A 56 -1.95 -7.89 -14.55
C ASP A 56 -3.13 -7.66 -15.52
N GLU A 57 -3.94 -8.70 -15.73
CA GLU A 57 -5.09 -8.67 -16.66
C GLU A 57 -6.16 -7.63 -16.27
N GLN A 58 -6.23 -7.24 -14.99
CA GLN A 58 -7.15 -6.22 -14.49
C GLN A 58 -6.49 -4.83 -14.43
N GLY A 59 -5.24 -4.70 -14.88
CA GLY A 59 -4.49 -3.45 -14.88
C GLY A 59 -3.77 -3.16 -13.56
N ASN A 60 -3.78 -4.07 -12.57
CA ASN A 60 -3.11 -3.86 -11.30
C ASN A 60 -1.60 -3.88 -11.48
N ARG A 61 -0.92 -3.02 -10.73
CA ARG A 61 0.54 -3.05 -10.62
C ARG A 61 0.97 -3.04 -9.16
N ILE A 62 2.21 -3.47 -8.92
CA ILE A 62 2.86 -3.27 -7.63
C ILE A 62 2.74 -1.79 -7.22
N PRO A 63 2.33 -1.48 -5.98
CA PRO A 63 2.22 -0.11 -5.51
C PRO A 63 3.53 0.67 -5.67
N ASP A 64 3.42 1.87 -6.22
CA ASP A 64 4.52 2.81 -6.37
C ASP A 64 4.75 3.58 -5.07
N PHE A 65 5.80 3.21 -4.35
CA PHE A 65 6.20 3.85 -3.10
C PHE A 65 7.13 5.06 -3.29
N SER A 66 7.41 5.50 -4.53
CA SER A 66 8.21 6.70 -4.76
C SER A 66 7.58 7.97 -4.17
N TYR A 67 6.26 7.96 -3.96
CA TYR A 67 5.51 9.03 -3.29
C TYR A 67 5.65 9.03 -1.76
N ALA A 68 6.40 8.10 -1.17
CA ALA A 68 6.64 8.07 0.26
C ALA A 68 7.68 9.11 0.68
N GLY A 69 7.51 9.67 1.88
CA GLY A 69 8.43 10.64 2.46
C GLY A 69 7.91 12.08 2.42
N TYR A 70 8.75 13.01 2.86
CA TYR A 70 8.39 14.43 2.95
C TYR A 70 8.07 14.97 1.55
N MET A 71 6.84 15.48 1.38
CA MET A 71 6.38 16.06 0.11
C MET A 71 6.61 15.13 -1.10
N ALA A 72 6.36 13.83 -0.92
CA ALA A 72 6.55 12.79 -1.94
C ALA A 72 8.00 12.68 -2.47
N GLY A 73 9.00 13.10 -1.69
CA GLY A 73 10.41 13.09 -2.10
C GLY A 73 10.79 14.25 -3.04
N GLU A 74 9.83 15.04 -3.49
CA GLU A 74 10.02 16.16 -4.43
C GLU A 74 10.62 17.41 -3.77
N LYS A 75 10.63 17.47 -2.43
CA LYS A 75 11.23 18.58 -1.68
C LYS A 75 12.20 18.06 -0.63
N ALA A 76 13.33 18.75 -0.50
CA ALA A 76 14.23 18.55 0.61
C ALA A 76 13.51 18.84 1.94
N ILE A 77 13.89 18.10 2.99
CA ILE A 77 13.41 18.36 4.34
C ILE A 77 13.85 19.78 4.74
N PRO A 78 12.94 20.65 5.24
CA PRO A 78 13.28 22.04 5.49
C PRO A 78 14.34 22.20 6.57
N ASN A 79 15.37 23.00 6.26
CA ASN A 79 16.36 23.41 7.26
C ASN A 79 15.84 24.62 8.07
N ALA A 80 14.80 24.42 8.88
CA ALA A 80 14.29 25.45 9.79
C ALA A 80 15.38 26.03 10.69
N THR A 81 15.26 27.34 10.95
CA THR A 81 16.10 28.05 11.93
C THR A 81 15.89 27.46 13.32
N ILE A 82 16.99 27.17 14.01
CA ILE A 82 16.97 26.70 15.40
C ILE A 82 16.54 27.86 16.29
N LYS A 83 15.48 27.63 17.07
CA LYS A 83 14.95 28.63 18.02
C LYS A 83 15.24 28.25 19.47
N VAL A 84 15.38 26.96 19.74
CA VAL A 84 15.76 26.42 21.05
C VAL A 84 16.68 25.24 20.84
N VAL A 85 17.76 25.18 21.63
CA VAL A 85 18.60 23.99 21.77
C VAL A 85 18.28 23.37 23.13
N VAL A 86 18.01 22.08 23.16
CA VAL A 86 17.81 21.30 24.38
C VAL A 86 19.03 20.41 24.56
N PRO A 87 19.89 20.70 25.54
CA PRO A 87 21.03 19.84 25.84
C PRO A 87 20.58 18.56 26.54
N VAL A 88 21.39 17.52 26.40
CA VAL A 88 21.19 16.28 27.15
C VAL A 88 21.48 16.52 28.63
N SER A 89 20.61 16.00 29.49
CA SER A 89 20.77 16.04 30.94
C SER A 89 20.21 14.75 31.52
N LYS A 90 20.78 14.31 32.64
CA LYS A 90 20.33 13.12 33.37
C LYS A 90 18.86 13.26 33.80
N GLY A 91 18.13 12.14 33.77
CA GLY A 91 16.73 12.03 34.19
C GLY A 91 15.74 12.50 33.13
N ASP A 92 14.45 12.35 33.45
CA ASP A 92 13.33 12.59 32.53
C ASP A 92 13.43 13.96 31.84
N ALA A 93 13.45 13.92 30.51
CA ALA A 93 13.55 15.06 29.61
C ALA A 93 12.19 15.59 29.15
N THR A 94 11.08 14.94 29.51
CA THR A 94 9.75 15.27 28.99
C THR A 94 9.42 16.75 29.16
N LEU A 95 9.50 17.28 30.38
CA LEU A 95 9.16 18.69 30.64
C LEU A 95 10.10 19.66 29.90
N ARG A 96 11.39 19.33 29.79
CA ARG A 96 12.38 20.17 29.10
C ARG A 96 12.04 20.26 27.61
N ILE A 97 11.82 19.12 26.96
CA ILE A 97 11.52 19.06 25.53
C ILE A 97 10.14 19.67 25.25
N GLN A 98 9.12 19.35 26.06
CA GLN A 98 7.78 19.89 25.88
C GLN A 98 7.75 21.42 26.05
N SER A 99 8.51 21.96 27.00
CA SER A 99 8.61 23.41 27.19
C SER A 99 9.25 24.09 25.98
N ALA A 100 10.28 23.49 25.39
CA ALA A 100 10.89 23.98 24.15
C ALA A 100 9.89 23.96 22.97
N ILE A 101 9.14 22.86 22.81
CA ILE A 101 8.07 22.75 21.79
C ILE A 101 7.01 23.83 22.02
N ASN A 102 6.55 24.02 23.26
CA ASN A 102 5.55 25.03 23.61
C ASN A 102 6.02 26.45 23.33
N TYR A 103 7.30 26.74 23.60
CA TYR A 103 7.90 28.02 23.27
C TYR A 103 7.92 28.26 21.75
N VAL A 104 8.45 27.32 20.97
CA VAL A 104 8.50 27.46 19.50
C VAL A 104 7.09 27.55 18.90
N SER A 105 6.11 26.84 19.47
CA SER A 105 4.71 26.91 19.05
C SER A 105 4.08 28.31 19.19
N LYS A 106 4.62 29.17 20.07
CA LYS A 106 4.14 30.55 20.27
C LYS A 106 4.81 31.57 19.35
N LEU A 107 5.93 31.22 18.71
CA LEU A 107 6.64 32.13 17.81
C LEU A 107 5.82 32.39 16.54
N PRO A 108 5.92 33.57 15.91
CA PRO A 108 5.22 33.85 14.67
C PRO A 108 5.65 32.87 13.56
N ILE A 109 4.73 32.56 12.65
CA ILE A 109 5.03 31.75 11.48
C ILE A 109 5.86 32.58 10.49
N GLY A 110 6.97 32.02 10.03
CA GLY A 110 7.83 32.62 9.00
C GLY A 110 7.21 32.57 7.62
N LYS A 111 7.84 33.28 6.66
CA LYS A 111 7.44 33.26 5.24
C LYS A 111 7.57 31.86 4.60
N ASP A 112 8.39 31.01 5.18
CA ASP A 112 8.60 29.60 4.82
C ASP A 112 7.53 28.66 5.41
N GLY A 113 6.58 29.18 6.19
CA GLY A 113 5.57 28.39 6.89
C GLY A 113 6.06 27.77 8.19
N LEU A 114 7.24 28.15 8.68
CA LEU A 114 7.87 27.55 9.86
C LEU A 114 7.98 28.57 11.00
N ARG A 115 7.69 28.13 12.23
CA ARG A 115 7.99 28.86 13.46
C ARG A 115 9.44 28.66 13.88
N GLY A 116 9.98 27.47 13.59
CA GLY A 116 11.38 27.12 13.81
C GLY A 116 11.57 25.70 14.30
N ALA A 117 12.82 25.37 14.62
CA ALA A 117 13.19 24.07 15.16
C ALA A 117 13.53 24.14 16.66
N VAL A 118 13.08 23.12 17.39
CA VAL A 118 13.67 22.65 18.63
C VAL A 118 14.76 21.64 18.26
N LEU A 119 16.01 21.98 18.51
CA LEU A 119 17.14 21.07 18.30
C LEU A 119 17.44 20.32 19.60
N LEU A 120 17.42 18.99 19.54
CA LEU A 120 17.97 18.13 20.56
C LEU A 120 19.44 17.86 20.23
N GLU A 121 20.33 18.13 21.17
CA GLU A 121 21.74 17.76 21.03
C GLU A 121 21.91 16.24 21.01
N LYS A 122 23.11 15.78 20.65
CA LYS A 122 23.49 14.36 20.74
C LYS A 122 23.30 13.82 22.16
N GLY A 123 22.84 12.58 22.28
CA GLY A 123 22.62 11.92 23.56
C GLY A 123 21.28 11.20 23.66
N ILE A 124 21.04 10.62 24.85
CA ILE A 124 19.84 9.86 25.16
C ILE A 124 18.92 10.72 26.03
N TYR A 125 17.69 10.91 25.57
CA TYR A 125 16.64 11.63 26.28
C TYR A 125 15.62 10.62 26.76
N GLU A 126 15.62 10.34 28.06
CA GLU A 126 14.56 9.57 28.70
C GLU A 126 13.27 10.40 28.68
N VAL A 127 12.18 9.83 28.19
CA VAL A 127 10.88 10.52 28.08
C VAL A 127 9.82 9.63 28.71
N GLY A 128 9.35 10.06 29.89
CA GLY A 128 8.38 9.33 30.69
C GLY A 128 6.94 9.45 30.20
N VAL A 129 6.59 10.50 29.45
CA VAL A 129 5.24 10.71 28.91
C VAL A 129 5.26 11.32 27.51
N THR A 130 4.12 11.33 26.82
CA THR A 130 4.02 11.87 25.45
C THR A 130 4.45 13.33 25.30
N LEU A 131 5.31 13.60 24.32
CA LEU A 131 5.59 14.90 23.74
C LEU A 131 4.54 15.27 22.68
N LYS A 132 3.91 16.43 22.81
CA LYS A 132 2.83 16.90 21.94
C LYS A 132 3.30 18.09 21.09
N ILE A 133 3.12 17.97 19.77
CA ILE A 133 3.22 19.07 18.82
C ILE A 133 1.80 19.38 18.33
N ALA A 134 1.25 20.53 18.73
CA ALA A 134 -0.13 20.92 18.48
C ALA A 134 -0.28 22.14 17.56
N ALA A 135 0.84 22.67 17.04
CA ALA A 135 0.89 23.83 16.18
C ALA A 135 1.69 23.53 14.90
N SER A 136 1.22 24.06 13.76
CA SER A 136 1.94 24.04 12.49
C SER A 136 3.25 24.81 12.54
N GLY A 137 4.19 24.42 11.69
CA GLY A 137 5.50 25.07 11.52
C GLY A 137 6.52 24.78 12.64
N VAL A 138 6.25 23.83 13.54
CA VAL A 138 7.18 23.44 14.61
C VAL A 138 7.94 22.18 14.19
N ILE A 139 9.27 22.26 14.18
CA ILE A 139 10.14 21.12 13.88
C ILE A 139 10.80 20.64 15.18
N LEU A 140 10.71 19.35 15.48
CA LEU A 140 11.57 18.69 16.46
C LEU A 140 12.71 17.99 15.71
N ARG A 141 13.95 18.44 15.91
CA ARG A 141 15.13 17.98 15.17
C ARG A 141 16.13 17.33 16.13
N GLY A 142 16.64 16.15 15.77
CA GLY A 142 17.79 15.52 16.44
C GLY A 142 19.12 15.82 15.75
N SER A 143 20.22 15.40 16.38
CA SER A 143 21.60 15.60 15.91
C SER A 143 22.18 14.36 15.19
N GLY A 144 21.34 13.62 14.44
CA GLY A 144 21.73 12.41 13.70
C GLY A 144 21.13 11.12 14.27
N MET A 145 21.19 10.04 13.48
CA MET A 145 20.56 8.73 13.78
C MET A 145 21.54 7.63 14.24
N GLY A 146 22.86 7.89 14.18
CA GLY A 146 23.89 6.92 14.57
C GLY A 146 24.16 6.88 16.08
N GLU A 147 25.20 6.14 16.50
CA GLU A 147 25.60 6.01 17.92
C GLU A 147 25.90 7.35 18.60
N ASN A 148 26.44 8.31 17.85
CA ASN A 148 26.71 9.68 18.31
C ASN A 148 25.56 10.67 18.02
N GLY A 149 24.37 10.15 17.72
CA GLY A 149 23.17 10.92 17.37
C GLY A 149 22.28 11.24 18.57
N THR A 150 21.03 11.57 18.27
CA THR A 150 20.00 11.79 19.29
C THR A 150 19.10 10.55 19.37
N LYS A 151 18.90 10.04 20.59
CA LYS A 151 17.94 8.97 20.88
C LYS A 151 16.90 9.48 21.86
N ILE A 152 15.64 9.42 21.48
CA ILE A 152 14.52 9.58 22.41
C ILE A 152 14.16 8.18 22.92
N PHE A 153 14.34 7.95 24.21
CA PHE A 153 14.10 6.68 24.87
C PHE A 153 12.82 6.76 25.70
N ALA A 154 11.79 6.02 25.28
CA ALA A 154 10.53 5.95 26.01
C ALA A 154 10.73 5.22 27.34
N THR A 155 10.50 5.90 28.46
CA THR A 155 10.52 5.27 29.80
C THR A 155 9.13 5.14 30.40
N GLY A 156 8.11 5.69 29.74
CA GLY A 156 6.71 5.58 30.14
C GLY A 156 6.17 4.15 30.05
N LEU A 157 5.20 3.84 30.92
CA LEU A 157 4.50 2.55 30.94
C LEU A 157 3.22 2.56 30.10
N ASP A 158 2.83 3.72 29.57
CA ASP A 158 1.69 3.81 28.67
C ASP A 158 2.01 3.18 27.30
N ARG A 159 0.96 2.75 26.59
CA ARG A 159 1.09 2.22 25.22
C ARG A 159 0.96 3.33 24.17
N ILE A 160 1.10 4.59 24.59
CA ILE A 160 0.88 5.76 23.73
C ILE A 160 2.22 6.14 23.08
N GLY A 161 2.19 6.56 21.82
CA GLY A 161 3.41 7.00 21.14
C GLY A 161 4.10 8.15 21.87
N VAL A 162 5.44 8.10 21.94
CA VAL A 162 6.28 9.09 22.63
C VAL A 162 6.13 10.49 22.05
N ILE A 163 5.94 10.60 20.73
CA ILE A 163 5.69 11.87 20.03
C ILE A 163 4.32 11.79 19.39
N ARG A 164 3.48 12.80 19.64
CA ARG A 164 2.18 12.94 19.01
C ARG A 164 2.02 14.30 18.35
N ILE A 165 1.63 14.27 17.09
CA ILE A 165 1.26 15.44 16.31
C ILE A 165 -0.27 15.51 16.34
N LEU A 166 -0.82 16.51 17.03
CA LEU A 166 -2.25 16.57 17.37
C LEU A 166 -2.86 17.88 16.89
N GLY A 167 -3.43 17.86 15.69
CA GLY A 167 -4.26 18.94 15.17
C GLY A 167 -5.62 19.01 15.84
N LYS A 168 -6.49 19.90 15.34
CA LYS A 168 -7.90 19.95 15.75
C LYS A 168 -8.72 18.98 14.92
N ASN A 169 -9.64 18.26 15.57
CA ASN A 169 -10.60 17.39 14.88
C ASN A 169 -11.78 18.22 14.33
N ASN A 170 -11.51 19.08 13.37
CA ASN A 170 -12.50 19.94 12.70
C ASN A 170 -12.50 19.70 11.18
N LYS A 171 -12.24 18.47 10.75
CA LYS A 171 -12.39 18.08 9.35
C LYS A 171 -13.87 18.21 8.98
N VAL A 172 -14.16 19.00 7.96
CA VAL A 172 -15.49 19.11 7.34
C VAL A 172 -15.41 18.38 6.02
N GLU A 173 -16.23 17.35 5.87
CA GLU A 173 -16.31 16.53 4.67
C GLU A 173 -17.66 16.78 3.99
N GLU A 174 -17.63 16.99 2.68
CA GLU A 174 -18.85 17.12 1.88
C GLU A 174 -19.49 15.76 1.63
N THR A 175 -20.71 15.77 1.09
CA THR A 175 -21.43 14.54 0.76
C THR A 175 -20.61 13.66 -0.19
N PRO A 176 -20.41 12.37 0.14
CA PRO A 176 -19.70 11.44 -0.73
C PRO A 176 -20.41 11.23 -2.07
N ILE A 177 -19.63 11.18 -3.15
CA ILE A 177 -20.09 10.87 -4.51
C ILE A 177 -19.55 9.49 -4.90
N ALA A 178 -20.42 8.63 -5.43
CA ALA A 178 -20.02 7.31 -5.88
C ALA A 178 -19.08 7.38 -7.09
N ILE A 179 -18.03 6.56 -7.06
CA ILE A 179 -17.14 6.34 -8.19
C ILE A 179 -17.86 5.45 -9.21
N SER A 180 -17.86 5.85 -10.48
CA SER A 180 -18.61 5.17 -11.55
C SER A 180 -17.87 4.00 -12.18
N ASP A 181 -16.57 3.85 -11.91
CA ASP A 181 -15.78 2.71 -12.39
C ASP A 181 -16.30 1.40 -11.78
N SER A 182 -16.46 0.38 -12.60
CA SER A 182 -16.68 -0.99 -12.11
C SER A 182 -15.44 -1.53 -11.38
N TYR A 183 -14.25 -1.13 -11.84
CA TYR A 183 -12.98 -1.51 -11.27
C TYR A 183 -11.92 -0.41 -11.46
N VAL A 184 -11.25 -0.03 -10.37
CA VAL A 184 -10.09 0.88 -10.38
C VAL A 184 -8.88 0.09 -9.91
N PRO A 185 -7.86 -0.11 -10.77
CA PRO A 185 -6.73 -0.98 -10.45
C PRO A 185 -5.85 -0.47 -9.30
N VAL A 186 -5.20 -1.39 -8.61
CA VAL A 186 -4.07 -1.07 -7.72
C VAL A 186 -3.04 -0.27 -8.51
N ASN A 187 -2.52 0.77 -7.88
CA ASN A 187 -1.60 1.74 -8.45
C ASN A 187 -2.23 2.74 -9.45
N SER A 188 -3.55 2.79 -9.58
CA SER A 188 -4.22 3.86 -10.34
C SER A 188 -4.17 5.18 -9.58
N ASN A 189 -3.98 6.29 -10.30
CA ASN A 189 -4.16 7.64 -9.80
C ASN A 189 -5.33 8.38 -10.48
N LYS A 190 -6.24 7.62 -11.09
CA LYS A 190 -7.41 8.12 -11.81
C LYS A 190 -8.67 7.37 -11.40
N ILE A 191 -9.77 8.11 -11.31
CA ILE A 191 -11.12 7.61 -11.09
C ILE A 191 -12.10 8.38 -11.99
N ASN A 192 -13.21 7.75 -12.34
CA ASN A 192 -14.31 8.34 -13.08
C ASN A 192 -15.52 8.56 -12.16
N LEU A 193 -16.18 9.69 -12.34
CA LEU A 193 -17.45 10.02 -11.67
C LEU A 193 -18.56 10.19 -12.71
N SER A 194 -19.81 9.98 -12.28
CA SER A 194 -20.97 10.34 -13.10
C SER A 194 -21.07 11.86 -13.34
N ASN A 195 -20.58 12.66 -12.39
CA ASN A 195 -20.50 14.11 -12.49
C ASN A 195 -19.31 14.64 -11.68
N THR A 196 -18.49 15.50 -12.30
CA THR A 196 -17.33 16.17 -11.69
C THR A 196 -17.63 17.63 -11.29
N SER A 197 -18.86 18.09 -11.49
CA SER A 197 -19.30 19.43 -11.08
C SER A 197 -19.08 19.65 -9.58
N GLY A 198 -18.43 20.75 -9.23
CA GLY A 198 -18.11 21.09 -7.83
C GLY A 198 -16.72 20.65 -7.36
N PHE A 199 -16.00 19.86 -8.16
CA PHE A 199 -14.57 19.61 -7.97
C PHE A 199 -13.72 20.58 -8.81
N LYS A 200 -12.55 20.94 -8.28
CA LYS A 200 -11.52 21.68 -9.01
C LYS A 200 -10.13 21.13 -8.72
N VAL A 201 -9.19 21.39 -9.63
CA VAL A 201 -7.77 21.11 -9.40
C VAL A 201 -7.31 21.82 -8.11
N GLY A 202 -6.57 21.09 -7.28
CA GLY A 202 -6.11 21.53 -5.96
C GLY A 202 -7.04 21.18 -4.79
N ASP A 203 -8.26 20.71 -5.04
CA ASP A 203 -9.14 20.24 -3.97
C ASP A 203 -8.52 19.04 -3.24
N LYS A 204 -8.70 19.03 -1.91
CA LYS A 204 -8.40 17.87 -1.07
C LYS A 204 -9.62 16.98 -1.07
N ILE A 205 -9.40 15.71 -1.37
CA ILE A 205 -10.43 14.68 -1.42
C ILE A 205 -10.02 13.51 -0.54
N VAL A 206 -11.01 12.81 -0.01
CA VAL A 206 -10.84 11.48 0.55
C VAL A 206 -11.54 10.49 -0.36
N ILE A 207 -10.82 9.44 -0.77
CA ILE A 207 -11.40 8.30 -1.45
C ILE A 207 -11.66 7.24 -0.37
N HIS A 208 -12.92 6.88 -0.19
CA HIS A 208 -13.36 5.90 0.80
C HIS A 208 -13.72 4.58 0.11
N ARG A 209 -13.08 3.51 0.55
CA ARG A 209 -13.35 2.14 0.15
C ARG A 209 -13.91 1.38 1.37
N PRO A 210 -15.16 0.90 1.31
CA PRO A 210 -15.75 0.13 2.40
C PRO A 210 -15.09 -1.26 2.53
N SER A 211 -15.14 -1.79 3.74
CA SER A 211 -14.84 -3.18 4.04
C SER A 211 -16.14 -3.97 4.18
N THR A 212 -16.69 -4.42 3.05
CA THR A 212 -17.95 -5.18 3.05
C THR A 212 -17.75 -6.62 3.53
N LYS A 213 -18.86 -7.28 3.87
CA LYS A 213 -18.87 -8.69 4.26
C LYS A 213 -18.29 -9.59 3.16
N GLU A 214 -18.71 -9.37 1.92
CA GLU A 214 -18.32 -10.17 0.75
C GLU A 214 -16.81 -10.08 0.50
N TRP A 215 -16.23 -8.90 0.72
CA TRP A 215 -14.78 -8.70 0.62
C TRP A 215 -14.02 -9.42 1.73
N ILE A 216 -14.49 -9.29 2.98
CA ILE A 216 -13.89 -9.94 4.15
C ILE A 216 -13.92 -11.47 4.01
N GLU A 217 -15.03 -12.02 3.54
CA GLU A 217 -15.20 -13.45 3.24
C GLU A 217 -14.27 -13.90 2.11
N THR A 218 -14.18 -13.12 1.03
CA THR A 218 -13.27 -13.41 -0.10
C THR A 218 -11.82 -13.48 0.36
N LEU A 219 -11.41 -12.59 1.27
CA LEU A 219 -10.07 -12.59 1.85
C LEU A 219 -9.86 -13.68 2.90
N LYS A 220 -10.92 -14.41 3.30
CA LYS A 220 -10.89 -15.39 4.40
C LYS A 220 -10.40 -14.76 5.70
N THR A 221 -10.90 -13.56 5.99
CA THR A 221 -10.52 -12.79 7.19
C THR A 221 -11.65 -12.68 8.20
N VAL A 222 -12.76 -13.40 8.00
CA VAL A 222 -13.84 -13.56 9.00
C VAL A 222 -13.31 -14.20 10.29
N GLU A 223 -12.32 -15.08 10.15
CA GLU A 223 -11.48 -15.59 11.24
C GLU A 223 -10.05 -15.74 10.73
N PHE A 224 -9.08 -15.89 11.64
CA PHE A 224 -7.68 -16.17 11.29
C PHE A 224 -7.28 -17.62 11.62
N GLY A 225 -8.26 -18.51 11.73
CA GLY A 225 -8.11 -19.90 12.19
C GLY A 225 -8.40 -20.06 13.69
N GLY A 226 -8.59 -21.31 14.11
CA GLY A 226 -8.90 -21.65 15.50
C GLY A 226 -10.38 -21.54 15.88
N GLY A 227 -11.28 -21.26 14.93
CA GLY A 227 -12.72 -21.11 15.20
C GLY A 227 -13.08 -19.81 15.90
N GLU A 228 -12.15 -18.87 16.02
CA GLU A 228 -12.30 -17.64 16.81
C GLU A 228 -12.56 -16.42 15.92
N SER A 229 -13.84 -16.18 15.65
CA SER A 229 -14.29 -15.03 14.86
C SER A 229 -14.18 -13.69 15.59
N ALA A 230 -14.02 -13.67 16.93
CA ALA A 230 -13.88 -12.41 17.67
C ALA A 230 -12.63 -11.62 17.27
N LEU A 231 -11.59 -12.29 16.75
CA LEU A 231 -10.38 -11.65 16.24
C LEU A 231 -10.46 -11.26 14.75
N GLY A 232 -11.40 -11.84 14.00
CA GLY A 232 -11.57 -11.59 12.57
C GLY A 232 -12.01 -10.16 12.23
N TRP A 233 -12.08 -9.86 10.95
CA TRP A 233 -12.58 -8.57 10.46
C TRP A 233 -14.10 -8.54 10.44
N LYS A 234 -14.67 -7.38 10.73
CA LYS A 234 -16.12 -7.13 10.69
C LYS A 234 -16.41 -6.06 9.64
N PRO A 235 -17.58 -6.10 8.97
CA PRO A 235 -17.93 -5.07 8.01
C PRO A 235 -17.80 -3.66 8.59
N GLY A 236 -17.22 -2.73 7.82
CA GLY A 236 -16.98 -1.34 8.24
C GLY A 236 -15.77 -1.13 9.17
N THR A 237 -15.12 -2.20 9.65
CA THR A 237 -13.99 -2.06 10.62
C THR A 237 -12.62 -1.97 9.95
N ARG A 238 -12.55 -2.14 8.63
CA ARG A 238 -11.31 -2.15 7.83
C ARG A 238 -11.43 -1.26 6.59
N ASP A 239 -12.26 -0.24 6.69
CA ASP A 239 -12.44 0.74 5.64
C ASP A 239 -11.12 1.46 5.34
N ILE A 240 -10.84 1.65 4.06
CA ILE A 240 -9.61 2.29 3.60
C ILE A 240 -9.96 3.70 3.14
N HIS A 241 -9.19 4.66 3.63
CA HIS A 241 -9.35 6.07 3.28
C HIS A 241 -8.05 6.58 2.67
N PHE A 242 -8.13 7.13 1.47
CA PHE A 242 -6.99 7.73 0.78
C PHE A 242 -7.16 9.25 0.76
N ASP A 243 -6.33 9.97 1.52
CA ASP A 243 -6.19 11.42 1.40
C ASP A 243 -5.46 11.75 0.10
N ARG A 244 -6.08 12.51 -0.79
CA ARG A 244 -5.52 12.88 -2.09
C ARG A 244 -5.79 14.33 -2.43
N LYS A 245 -5.00 14.86 -3.36
CA LYS A 245 -5.21 16.17 -3.97
C LYS A 245 -5.45 16.02 -5.46
N ILE A 246 -6.50 16.66 -5.97
CA ILE A 246 -6.80 16.65 -7.40
C ILE A 246 -5.70 17.40 -8.16
N THR A 247 -5.14 16.76 -9.18
CA THR A 247 -4.09 17.34 -10.05
C THR A 247 -4.61 17.66 -11.45
N ALA A 248 -5.62 16.95 -11.94
CA ALA A 248 -6.28 17.25 -13.21
C ALA A 248 -7.73 16.76 -13.21
N ILE A 249 -8.58 17.42 -14.00
CA ILE A 249 -9.95 17.01 -14.31
C ILE A 249 -10.12 17.05 -15.82
N SER A 250 -10.60 15.96 -16.41
CA SER A 250 -10.87 15.84 -17.85
C SER A 250 -12.18 15.11 -18.06
N GLY A 251 -13.26 15.86 -18.34
CA GLY A 251 -14.61 15.31 -18.40
C GLY A 251 -15.03 14.69 -17.07
N SER A 252 -15.37 13.40 -17.08
CA SER A 252 -15.72 12.60 -15.91
C SER A 252 -14.52 12.09 -15.10
N THR A 253 -13.29 12.21 -15.63
CA THR A 253 -12.10 11.65 -15.00
C THR A 253 -11.44 12.66 -14.05
N ILE A 254 -11.21 12.25 -12.81
CA ILE A 254 -10.37 12.94 -11.83
C ILE A 254 -9.01 12.24 -11.77
N THR A 255 -7.92 12.99 -11.89
CA THR A 255 -6.55 12.53 -11.60
C THR A 255 -6.07 13.14 -10.29
N PHE A 256 -5.33 12.37 -9.49
CA PHE A 256 -4.82 12.80 -8.18
C PHE A 256 -3.33 12.52 -7.98
N ASP A 257 -2.79 13.08 -6.90
CA ASP A 257 -1.36 13.27 -6.65
C ASP A 257 -0.54 12.02 -6.30
N ALA A 258 -1.18 10.94 -5.84
CA ALA A 258 -0.51 9.67 -5.57
C ALA A 258 -1.43 8.48 -5.84
N PRO A 259 -0.93 7.35 -6.32
CA PRO A 259 -1.79 6.22 -6.67
C PRO A 259 -2.44 5.55 -5.43
N ILE A 260 -3.53 4.83 -5.63
CA ILE A 260 -4.17 4.00 -4.58
C ILE A 260 -3.43 2.68 -4.41
N THR A 261 -3.41 2.14 -3.19
CA THR A 261 -2.67 0.91 -2.85
C THR A 261 -3.57 -0.33 -2.76
N THR A 262 -4.87 -0.17 -2.99
CA THR A 262 -5.87 -1.25 -2.98
C THR A 262 -6.91 -0.92 -4.03
N ALA A 263 -7.27 -1.90 -4.86
CA ALA A 263 -8.25 -1.71 -5.92
C ALA A 263 -9.62 -1.30 -5.35
N LEU A 264 -10.34 -0.49 -6.12
CA LEU A 264 -11.74 -0.16 -5.89
C LEU A 264 -12.55 -1.05 -6.81
N ASP A 265 -13.45 -1.86 -6.25
CA ASP A 265 -14.17 -2.88 -7.02
C ASP A 265 -15.66 -2.79 -6.67
N ALA A 266 -16.49 -2.50 -7.67
CA ALA A 266 -17.94 -2.39 -7.51
C ALA A 266 -18.56 -3.68 -6.97
N LYS A 267 -17.96 -4.85 -7.23
CA LYS A 267 -18.39 -6.14 -6.67
C LYS A 267 -18.33 -6.17 -5.14
N PHE A 268 -17.44 -5.38 -4.54
CA PHE A 268 -17.21 -5.30 -3.11
C PHE A 268 -17.72 -3.98 -2.50
N GLY A 269 -18.79 -3.42 -3.08
CA GLY A 269 -19.42 -2.18 -2.60
C GLY A 269 -18.86 -0.90 -3.24
N GLY A 270 -17.92 -1.01 -4.18
CA GLY A 270 -17.38 0.14 -4.90
C GLY A 270 -16.57 1.06 -4.00
N ALA A 271 -16.59 2.36 -4.31
CA ALA A 271 -15.94 3.38 -3.53
C ALA A 271 -16.62 4.73 -3.72
N THR A 272 -16.37 5.65 -2.80
CA THR A 272 -16.85 7.03 -2.89
C THR A 272 -15.68 8.00 -2.83
N VAL A 273 -15.92 9.21 -3.31
CA VAL A 273 -15.02 10.35 -3.16
C VAL A 273 -15.77 11.51 -2.53
N SER A 274 -15.15 12.15 -1.53
CA SER A 274 -15.68 13.34 -0.87
C SER A 274 -14.61 14.43 -0.86
N LYS A 275 -14.99 15.67 -1.17
CA LYS A 275 -14.12 16.81 -0.90
C LYS A 275 -14.12 17.10 0.60
N TYR A 276 -12.99 17.55 1.13
CA TYR A 276 -12.91 17.96 2.53
C TYR A 276 -12.06 19.22 2.74
N GLN A 277 -12.37 19.90 3.84
CA GLN A 277 -11.54 20.96 4.43
C GLN A 277 -11.12 20.52 5.83
N TRP A 278 -9.90 20.87 6.24
CA TRP A 278 -9.36 20.49 7.53
C TRP A 278 -8.40 21.54 8.06
N ASP A 279 -8.95 22.65 8.51
CA ASP A 279 -8.18 23.83 8.96
C ASP A 279 -7.33 23.55 10.19
N GLY A 280 -7.75 22.57 11.01
CA GLY A 280 -7.01 22.11 12.18
C GLY A 280 -5.89 21.14 11.88
N ARG A 281 -5.67 20.73 10.63
CA ARG A 281 -4.59 19.80 10.25
C ARG A 281 -3.25 20.50 10.43
N ILE A 282 -2.34 19.85 11.16
CA ILE A 282 -0.97 20.35 11.34
C ILE A 282 -0.19 20.17 10.04
N SER A 283 0.63 21.18 9.73
CA SER A 283 1.51 21.27 8.56
C SER A 283 2.92 21.69 8.95
#